data_AF-A0A7V5T6E7-F1
#
_entry.id   AF-A0A7V5T6E7-F1
#
_cell.length_a   1.000
_cell.length_b   1.000
_cell.length_c   1.000
_cell.angle_alpha   90.00
_cell.angle_beta   90.00
_cell.angle_gamma   90.00
#
_symmetry.space_group_name_H-M   'P 1'
#
loop_
_entity.id
_entity.type
_entity.pdbx_description
1 polymer ?
#
loop_
_entity_poly.entity_id
_entity_poly.type
_entity_poly.pdbx_seq_one_letter_code
_entity_poly.pdbx_strand_id
1 'polypeptide(L)'
;LFQIQEMMRAERIVHEDKIQQEIDIYNELIPEDNELSATMLIEIDDLEVLRQWLPKLIGIEEQVWLRIGDRHAVRALYEPGRSKEDKTSTVHYVRFRLSPEEIRAFKDESLPAVLAIAHENYRAEATIPPEVRRSLAEDLVLP
;
A
#
# COMPACT_ATOMS: atom_id res chain seq x y z
N LEU A 1 10.04 -6.54 10.18
CA LEU A 1 10.66 -7.51 11.14
C LEU A 1 9.68 -8.58 11.64
N PHE A 2 8.50 -8.22 12.15
CA PHE A 2 7.55 -9.19 12.75
C PHE A 2 6.99 -10.22 11.76
N GLN A 3 6.65 -9.81 10.53
CA GLN A 3 6.15 -10.72 9.49
C GLN A 3 7.19 -11.74 9.02
N ILE A 4 8.46 -11.32 8.92
CA ILE A 4 9.60 -12.20 8.56
C ILE A 4 9.74 -13.31 9.60
N GLN A 5 9.67 -12.96 10.89
CA GLN A 5 9.83 -13.92 11.98
C GLN A 5 8.68 -14.94 12.04
N GLU A 6 7.44 -14.52 11.79
CA GLU A 6 6.29 -15.43 11.74
C GLU A 6 6.34 -16.36 10.53
N MET A 7 6.77 -15.88 9.35
CA MET A 7 6.93 -16.72 8.16
C MET A 7 8.02 -17.78 8.36
N MET A 8 9.19 -17.37 8.89
CA MET A 8 10.28 -18.29 9.21
C MET A 8 9.86 -19.38 10.22
N ARG A 9 9.03 -19.03 11.21
CA ARG A 9 8.51 -19.96 12.21
C ARG A 9 7.46 -20.91 11.64
N ALA A 10 6.56 -20.41 10.81
CA ALA A 10 5.50 -21.19 10.18
C ALA A 10 6.04 -22.20 9.17
N GLU A 11 7.04 -21.81 8.37
CA GLU A 11 7.57 -22.63 7.28
C GLU A 11 8.85 -23.41 7.63
N ARG A 12 9.39 -23.28 8.85
CA ARG A 12 10.64 -23.92 9.31
C ARG A 12 11.80 -23.72 8.32
N ILE A 13 11.95 -22.51 7.83
CA ILE A 13 13.02 -22.16 6.89
C ILE A 13 14.34 -22.10 7.68
N VAL A 14 15.21 -23.10 7.48
CA VAL A 14 16.51 -23.25 8.18
C VAL A 14 17.73 -23.18 7.26
N HIS A 15 17.51 -23.08 5.94
CA HIS A 15 18.57 -22.96 4.94
C HIS A 15 18.85 -21.50 4.62
N GLU A 16 20.11 -21.11 4.75
CA GLU A 16 20.60 -19.72 4.64
C GLU A 16 20.17 -19.05 3.32
N ASP A 17 20.24 -19.75 2.19
CA ASP A 17 19.83 -19.23 0.88
C ASP A 17 18.32 -18.89 0.80
N LYS A 18 17.48 -19.67 1.48
CA LYS A 18 16.02 -19.42 1.53
C LYS A 18 15.68 -18.30 2.50
N ILE A 19 16.45 -18.16 3.58
CA ILE A 19 16.31 -17.04 4.52
C ILE A 19 16.70 -15.74 3.81
N GLN A 20 17.79 -15.74 3.03
CA GLN A 20 18.21 -14.58 2.26
C GLN A 20 17.17 -14.19 1.20
N GLN A 21 16.57 -15.16 0.49
CA GLN A 21 15.48 -14.88 -0.45
C GLN A 21 14.26 -14.22 0.23
N GLU A 22 13.83 -14.72 1.39
CA GLU A 22 12.76 -14.08 2.15
C GLU A 22 13.18 -12.67 2.58
N ILE A 23 14.39 -12.50 3.12
CA ILE A 23 14.93 -11.18 3.49
C ILE A 23 14.90 -10.22 2.30
N ASP A 24 15.30 -10.65 1.10
CA ASP A 24 15.32 -9.81 -0.09
C ASP A 24 13.91 -9.42 -0.52
N ILE A 25 12.94 -10.36 -0.49
CA ILE A 25 11.53 -10.09 -0.78
C ILE A 25 10.96 -9.06 0.21
N TYR A 26 11.24 -9.20 1.51
CA TYR A 26 10.74 -8.25 2.51
C TYR A 26 11.52 -6.93 2.51
N ASN A 27 12.79 -6.93 2.08
CA ASN A 27 13.58 -5.71 1.93
C ASN A 27 13.03 -4.82 0.80
N GLU A 28 12.49 -5.40 -0.28
CA GLU A 28 11.77 -4.63 -1.31
C GLU A 28 10.52 -3.92 -0.77
N LEU A 29 10.01 -4.35 0.39
CA LEU A 29 8.88 -3.73 1.10
C LEU A 29 9.31 -2.66 2.11
N ILE A 30 10.61 -2.48 2.35
CA ILE A 30 11.11 -1.41 3.22
C ILE A 30 11.02 -0.09 2.43
N PRO A 31 10.28 0.92 2.94
CA PRO A 31 10.18 2.21 2.27
C PRO A 31 11.55 2.86 2.16
N GLU A 32 11.85 3.41 0.98
CA GLU A 32 12.98 4.34 0.81
C GLU A 32 12.70 5.67 1.50
N ASP A 33 13.72 6.52 1.66
CA ASP A 33 13.53 7.88 2.15
C ASP A 33 12.42 8.59 1.33
N ASN A 34 11.49 9.25 2.03
CA ASN A 34 10.34 9.96 1.45
C ASN A 34 9.24 9.07 0.86
N GLU A 35 9.13 7.82 1.34
CA GLU A 35 8.10 6.88 0.93
C GLU A 35 7.17 6.51 2.10
N LEU A 36 5.85 6.46 1.82
CA LEU A 36 4.87 5.83 2.70
C LEU A 36 4.48 4.47 2.13
N SER A 37 4.44 3.44 2.98
CA SER A 37 4.02 2.10 2.58
C SER A 37 2.70 1.72 3.24
N ALA A 38 1.85 0.98 2.53
CA ALA A 38 0.61 0.45 3.04
C ALA A 38 0.29 -0.93 2.47
N THR A 39 -0.46 -1.71 3.24
CA THR A 39 -1.08 -2.96 2.79
C THR A 39 -2.57 -2.72 2.59
N MET A 40 -3.05 -2.88 1.37
CA MET A 40 -4.47 -2.82 1.03
C MET A 40 -5.07 -4.22 1.04
N LEU A 41 -6.17 -4.37 1.78
CA LEU A 41 -6.94 -5.61 1.88
C LEU A 41 -8.31 -5.41 1.21
N ILE A 42 -8.69 -6.33 0.33
CA ILE A 42 -10.04 -6.47 -0.22
C ILE A 42 -10.75 -7.55 0.60
N GLU A 43 -11.65 -7.12 1.47
CA GLU A 43 -12.39 -8.00 2.39
C GLU A 43 -13.86 -8.10 1.97
N ILE A 44 -14.31 -9.32 1.69
CA ILE A 44 -15.70 -9.67 1.43
C ILE A 44 -15.97 -10.98 2.18
N ASP A 45 -16.87 -10.94 3.17
CA ASP A 45 -17.16 -12.08 4.06
C ASP A 45 -17.69 -13.30 3.31
N ASP A 46 -18.50 -13.07 2.28
CA ASP A 46 -19.09 -14.14 1.47
C ASP A 46 -18.12 -14.57 0.36
N LEU A 47 -17.73 -15.85 0.40
CA LEU A 47 -16.76 -16.42 -0.54
C LEU A 47 -17.28 -16.48 -1.98
N GLU A 48 -18.59 -16.69 -2.19
CA GLU A 48 -19.19 -16.70 -3.53
C GLU A 48 -19.19 -15.29 -4.12
N VAL A 49 -19.53 -14.30 -3.30
CA VAL A 49 -19.48 -12.88 -3.68
C VAL A 49 -18.03 -12.46 -3.97
N LEU A 50 -17.07 -12.83 -3.12
CA LEU A 50 -15.66 -12.54 -3.32
C LEU A 50 -15.16 -13.08 -4.68
N ARG A 51 -15.49 -14.33 -5.02
CA ARG A 51 -15.10 -14.95 -6.31
C ARG A 51 -15.69 -14.22 -7.52
N GLN A 52 -16.86 -13.60 -7.39
CA GLN A 52 -17.48 -12.81 -8.46
C GLN A 52 -16.86 -11.41 -8.59
N TRP A 53 -16.33 -10.85 -7.51
CA TRP A 53 -15.75 -9.50 -7.49
C TRP A 53 -14.29 -9.47 -7.91
N LEU A 54 -13.46 -10.43 -7.51
CA LEU A 54 -12.02 -10.40 -7.81
C LEU A 54 -11.70 -10.27 -9.32
N PRO A 55 -12.42 -10.91 -10.26
CA PRO A 55 -12.19 -10.70 -11.69
C PRO A 55 -12.57 -9.28 -12.17
N LYS A 56 -13.49 -8.60 -11.48
CA LYS A 56 -13.92 -7.23 -11.82
C LYS A 56 -12.98 -6.16 -11.28
N LEU A 57 -12.08 -6.52 -10.38
CA LEU A 57 -11.17 -5.60 -9.69
C LEU A 57 -9.72 -5.73 -10.23
N ILE A 58 -9.53 -6.34 -11.39
CA ILE A 58 -8.21 -6.43 -12.03
C ILE A 58 -7.68 -5.01 -12.29
N GLY A 59 -6.50 -4.71 -11.76
CA GLY A 59 -5.87 -3.38 -11.89
C GLY A 59 -6.33 -2.37 -10.84
N ILE A 60 -7.07 -2.79 -9.81
CA ILE A 60 -7.46 -1.92 -8.68
C ILE A 60 -6.24 -1.30 -7.98
N GLU A 61 -5.15 -2.05 -7.86
CA GLU A 61 -3.88 -1.60 -7.28
C GLU A 61 -3.26 -0.43 -8.05
N GLU A 62 -3.54 -0.32 -9.34
CA GLU A 62 -3.03 0.75 -10.19
C GLU A 62 -3.80 2.06 -10.00
N GLN A 63 -4.95 2.00 -9.33
CA GLN A 63 -5.90 3.10 -9.17
C GLN A 63 -5.98 3.59 -7.72
N VAL A 64 -4.93 3.35 -6.93
CA VAL A 64 -4.79 3.84 -5.55
C VAL A 64 -4.02 5.16 -5.52
N TRP A 65 -4.54 6.14 -4.79
CA TRP A 65 -4.03 7.51 -4.75
C TRP A 65 -3.99 8.07 -3.33
N LEU A 66 -2.97 8.86 -3.03
CA LEU A 66 -2.91 9.75 -1.87
C LEU A 66 -3.11 11.20 -2.36
N ARG A 67 -4.22 11.83 -1.97
CA ARG A 67 -4.54 13.22 -2.30
C ARG A 67 -4.27 14.12 -1.10
N ILE A 68 -3.66 15.27 -1.34
CA ILE A 68 -3.30 16.24 -0.30
C ILE A 68 -3.73 17.64 -0.75
N GLY A 69 -4.74 18.18 -0.08
CA GLY A 69 -5.45 19.37 -0.53
C GLY A 69 -5.97 19.21 -1.97
N ASP A 70 -6.11 20.35 -2.67
CA ASP A 70 -6.63 20.38 -4.03
C ASP A 70 -5.55 20.24 -5.11
N ARG A 71 -4.28 20.31 -4.72
CA ARG A 71 -3.14 20.46 -5.64
C ARG A 71 -2.34 19.19 -5.87
N HIS A 72 -2.32 18.26 -4.91
CA HIS A 72 -1.44 17.10 -4.98
C HIS A 72 -2.24 15.80 -5.01
N ALA A 73 -1.87 14.93 -5.95
CA ALA A 73 -2.40 13.57 -6.08
C ALA A 73 -1.25 12.64 -6.43
N VAL A 74 -0.77 11.90 -5.42
CA VAL A 74 0.33 10.95 -5.54
C VAL A 74 -0.25 9.58 -5.89
N ARG A 75 0.09 9.06 -7.07
CA ARG A 75 -0.30 7.70 -7.46
C ARG A 75 0.54 6.69 -6.69
N ALA A 76 -0.09 5.62 -6.23
CA ALA A 76 0.65 4.53 -5.60
C ALA A 76 1.54 3.80 -6.61
N LEU A 77 2.77 3.50 -6.20
CA LEU A 77 3.59 2.42 -6.74
C LEU A 77 3.03 1.10 -6.22
N TYR A 78 2.85 0.13 -7.11
CA TYR A 78 2.28 -1.17 -6.78
C TYR A 78 3.27 -2.29 -7.12
N GLU A 79 3.14 -3.41 -6.43
CA GLU A 79 3.93 -4.60 -6.71
C GLU A 79 3.40 -5.31 -7.98
N PRO A 80 4.25 -5.54 -9.00
CA PRO A 80 3.82 -6.26 -10.19
C PRO A 80 3.48 -7.72 -9.87
N GLY A 81 2.53 -8.29 -10.62
CA GLY A 81 2.18 -9.73 -10.51
C GLY A 81 1.20 -10.09 -9.40
N ARG A 82 0.68 -9.13 -8.63
CA ARG A 82 -0.42 -9.35 -7.66
C ARG A 82 -1.76 -9.60 -8.35
N SER A 83 -2.01 -8.96 -9.48
CA SER A 83 -3.07 -9.36 -10.40
C SER A 83 -2.54 -10.37 -11.43
N LYS A 84 -3.31 -11.43 -11.65
CA LYS A 84 -3.12 -12.39 -12.76
C LYS A 84 -4.10 -12.05 -13.89
N GLU A 85 -3.93 -12.68 -15.06
CA GLU A 85 -4.79 -12.46 -16.22
C GLU A 85 -6.29 -12.67 -15.92
N ASP A 86 -6.64 -13.49 -14.93
CA ASP A 86 -8.01 -13.90 -14.63
C ASP A 86 -8.61 -13.26 -13.34
N LYS A 87 -7.79 -12.75 -12.43
CA LYS A 87 -8.25 -12.17 -11.15
C LYS A 87 -7.18 -11.36 -10.41
N THR A 88 -7.65 -10.44 -9.58
CA THR A 88 -6.81 -9.72 -8.62
C THR A 88 -6.59 -10.49 -7.31
N SER A 89 -5.58 -10.08 -6.54
CA SER A 89 -5.28 -10.59 -5.19
C SER A 89 -6.21 -9.93 -4.15
N THR A 90 -6.42 -10.57 -2.99
CA THR A 90 -7.10 -9.89 -1.87
C THR A 90 -6.17 -8.97 -1.09
N VAL A 91 -4.85 -9.15 -1.24
CA VAL A 91 -3.82 -8.37 -0.54
C VAL A 91 -2.90 -7.72 -1.55
N HIS A 92 -2.68 -6.41 -1.40
CA HIS A 92 -1.78 -5.61 -2.21
C HIS A 92 -0.85 -4.78 -1.34
N TYR A 93 0.42 -4.72 -1.73
CA TYR A 93 1.37 -3.77 -1.15
C TYR A 93 1.48 -2.57 -2.08
N VAL A 94 1.29 -1.39 -1.49
CA VAL A 94 1.31 -0.12 -2.22
C VAL A 94 2.22 0.86 -1.51
N ARG A 95 2.90 1.70 -2.29
CA ARG A 95 3.88 2.65 -1.80
C ARG A 95 3.64 4.01 -2.43
N PHE A 96 3.84 5.08 -1.69
CA PHE A 96 3.67 6.45 -2.16
C PHE A 96 4.99 7.17 -2.00
N ARG A 97 5.62 7.53 -3.12
CA ARG A 97 6.85 8.32 -3.09
C ARG A 97 6.49 9.80 -3.21
N LEU A 98 6.82 10.58 -2.19
CA LEU A 98 6.47 12.00 -2.13
C LEU A 98 7.67 12.87 -2.50
N SER A 99 7.42 13.91 -3.28
CA SER A 99 8.37 15.01 -3.49
C SER A 99 8.45 15.92 -2.25
N PRO A 100 9.50 16.75 -2.12
CA PRO A 100 9.60 17.71 -1.01
C PRO A 100 8.42 18.68 -0.88
N GLU A 101 7.77 19.07 -1.98
CA GLU A 101 6.56 19.90 -1.93
C GLU A 101 5.37 19.12 -1.36
N GLU A 102 5.19 17.88 -1.79
CA GLU A 102 4.12 16.99 -1.31
C GLU A 102 4.31 16.60 0.16
N ILE A 103 5.55 16.43 0.63
CA ILE A 103 5.83 16.20 2.07
C ILE A 103 5.44 17.42 2.88
N ARG A 104 5.78 18.64 2.43
CA ARG A 104 5.38 19.87 3.13
C ARG A 104 3.86 19.98 3.18
N ALA A 105 3.18 19.72 2.06
CA ALA A 105 1.72 19.68 2.01
C ALA A 105 1.16 18.59 2.93
N PHE A 106 1.77 17.40 2.97
CA PHE A 106 1.37 16.31 3.85
C PHE A 106 1.59 16.64 5.32
N LYS A 107 2.58 17.47 5.67
CA LYS A 107 2.79 17.96 7.05
C LYS A 107 1.90 19.14 7.43
N ASP A 108 1.30 19.82 6.46
CA ASP A 108 0.35 20.91 6.70
C ASP A 108 -1.03 20.38 7.06
N GLU A 109 -1.32 20.29 8.37
CA GLU A 109 -2.59 19.80 8.91
C GLU A 109 -3.82 20.64 8.51
N SER A 110 -3.63 21.84 7.95
CA SER A 110 -4.76 22.64 7.44
C SER A 110 -5.33 22.11 6.12
N LEU A 111 -4.54 21.33 5.37
CA LEU A 111 -4.98 20.67 4.14
C LEU A 111 -5.58 19.29 4.45
N PRO A 112 -6.65 18.83 3.79
CA PRO A 112 -7.10 17.44 3.95
C PRO A 112 -6.10 16.46 3.29
N ALA A 113 -5.90 15.29 3.90
CA ALA A 113 -5.21 14.16 3.28
C ALA A 113 -6.18 12.99 3.12
N VAL A 114 -6.26 12.41 1.92
CA VAL A 114 -7.28 11.42 1.55
C VAL A 114 -6.63 10.27 0.78
N LEU A 115 -6.91 9.03 1.21
CA LEU A 115 -6.67 7.85 0.39
C LEU A 115 -7.87 7.64 -0.53
N ALA A 116 -7.63 7.42 -1.81
CA ALA A 116 -8.67 7.26 -2.81
C ALA A 116 -8.39 6.08 -3.72
N ILE A 117 -9.44 5.33 -4.06
CA ILE A 117 -9.45 4.31 -5.11
C ILE A 117 -10.34 4.82 -6.23
N ALA A 118 -9.80 4.88 -7.45
CA ALA A 118 -10.47 5.42 -8.63
C ALA A 118 -10.68 4.36 -9.73
N HIS A 119 -10.95 3.12 -9.33
CA HIS A 119 -11.15 2.00 -10.25
C HIS A 119 -12.54 2.07 -10.93
N GLU A 120 -12.66 1.57 -12.16
CA GLU A 120 -13.93 1.63 -12.91
C GLU A 120 -15.09 0.94 -12.19
N ASN A 121 -14.81 -0.22 -11.59
CA ASN A 121 -15.79 -1.03 -10.87
C ASN A 121 -15.84 -0.74 -9.35
N TYR A 122 -14.97 0.15 -8.84
CA TYR A 122 -14.94 0.49 -7.42
C TYR A 122 -14.32 1.88 -7.17
N ARG A 123 -15.10 2.79 -6.59
CA ARG A 123 -14.66 4.14 -6.22
C ARG A 123 -14.93 4.38 -4.74
N ALA A 124 -13.88 4.70 -3.99
CA ALA A 124 -13.98 4.96 -2.57
C ALA A 124 -12.91 5.97 -2.14
N GLU A 125 -13.22 6.75 -1.11
CA GLU A 125 -12.30 7.72 -0.52
C GLU A 125 -12.40 7.67 1.00
N ALA A 126 -11.26 7.83 1.67
CA ALA A 126 -11.16 7.87 3.12
C ALA A 126 -10.19 8.98 3.54
N THR A 127 -10.68 9.93 4.34
CA THR A 127 -9.84 10.96 4.94
C THR A 127 -8.92 10.33 5.99
N ILE A 128 -7.62 10.63 5.91
CA ILE A 128 -6.64 10.20 6.90
C ILE A 128 -6.85 11.04 8.16
N PRO A 129 -7.17 10.42 9.31
CA PRO A 129 -7.34 11.15 10.57
C PRO A 129 -6.07 11.91 10.98
N PRO A 130 -6.17 13.08 11.64
CA PRO A 130 -5.02 13.90 12.00
C PRO A 130 -3.96 13.16 12.82
N GLU A 131 -4.36 12.29 13.75
CA GLU A 131 -3.44 11.48 14.55
C GLU A 131 -2.65 10.45 13.72
N VAL A 132 -3.31 9.79 12.78
CA VAL A 132 -2.67 8.84 11.86
C VAL A 132 -1.71 9.59 10.94
N ARG A 133 -2.15 10.73 10.42
CA ARG A 133 -1.34 11.57 9.54
C ARG A 133 -0.06 12.08 10.24
N ARG A 134 -0.16 12.53 11.49
CA ARG A 134 1.01 12.94 12.28
C ARG A 134 1.99 11.80 12.45
N SER A 135 1.51 10.59 12.76
CA SER A 135 2.37 9.40 12.85
C SER A 135 3.07 9.11 11.51
N LEU A 136 2.33 9.11 10.40
CA LEU A 136 2.90 8.87 9.06
C LEU A 136 3.90 9.97 8.65
N ALA A 137 3.71 11.20 9.11
CA ALA A 137 4.58 12.32 8.80
C ALA A 137 5.96 12.22 9.49
N GLU A 138 6.08 11.43 10.55
CA GLU A 138 7.36 11.13 11.23
C GLU A 138 8.29 10.30 10.34
N ASP A 139 7.72 9.44 9.48
CA ASP A 139 8.46 8.60 8.54
C ASP A 139 9.02 9.39 7.33
N LEU A 140 8.56 10.63 7.13
CA LEU A 140 8.95 11.47 5.99
C LEU A 140 10.06 12.48 6.38
N VAL A 141 11.28 12.25 5.90
CA VAL A 141 12.44 13.11 6.17
C VAL A 141 12.65 14.10 5.02
N LEU A 142 12.40 15.39 5.26
CA LEU A 142 12.73 16.43 4.28
C LEU A 142 14.25 16.43 4.04
N PRO A 143 14.73 16.28 2.80
CA PRO A 143 16.15 16.41 2.49
C PRO A 143 16.64 17.86 2.63
#